data_AF-Q90YH2-F1
#
_entry.id   AF-Q90YH2-F1
#
_cell.length_a   1.000
_cell.length_b   1.000
_cell.length_c   1.000
_cell.angle_alpha   90.00
_cell.angle_beta   90.00
_cell.angle_gamma   90.00
#
_symmetry.space_group_name_H-M   'P 1'
#
loop_
_entity.id
_entity.type
_entity.pdbx_description
1 polymer ?
#
loop_
_entity_poly.entity_id
_entity_poly.type
_entity_poly.pdbx_seq_one_letter_code
_entity_poly.pdbx_strand_id
1 'polypeptide(L)'
;ADAEKKVPAVPESLLKRLKAFVTMKTMRIKKMLAEKKTRKVTRKLIYKRAEKYHKEYREMYRREIRMGRTARKVGNFYVPAEPKLAFVIRIRGINGVSPKVRKVLQLMRLRQIFNGVFVKLNKASINMLRIAEPYIAWGTPT
;
A
#
# COMPACT_ATOMS: atom_id res chain seq x y z
N ALA A 1 74.79 -15.40 -4.66
CA ALA A 1 74.09 -16.69 -4.68
C ALA A 1 72.79 -16.49 -3.92
N ASP A 2 71.84 -15.83 -4.57
CA ASP A 2 70.56 -15.48 -3.96
C ASP A 2 69.61 -16.64 -4.19
N ALA A 3 69.48 -17.50 -3.18
CA ALA A 3 68.47 -18.53 -3.15
C ALA A 3 67.10 -17.84 -3.05
N GLU A 4 66.36 -17.81 -4.17
CA GLU A 4 64.96 -17.39 -4.20
C GLU A 4 64.18 -18.14 -3.11
N LYS A 5 63.75 -17.41 -2.07
CA LYS A 5 62.87 -17.93 -1.02
C LYS A 5 61.56 -18.40 -1.67
N LYS A 6 61.39 -19.72 -1.81
CA LYS A 6 60.10 -20.34 -2.21
C LYS A 6 59.02 -19.96 -1.19
N VAL A 7 58.13 -19.06 -1.62
CA VAL A 7 56.94 -18.64 -0.86
C VAL A 7 56.07 -19.88 -0.59
N PRO A 8 55.52 -20.06 0.63
CA PRO A 8 54.72 -21.24 0.95
C PRO A 8 53.51 -21.37 0.01
N ALA A 9 53.31 -22.58 -0.53
CA ALA A 9 52.21 -22.87 -1.43
C ALA A 9 50.86 -22.69 -0.72
N VAL A 10 50.00 -21.83 -1.28
CA VAL A 10 48.67 -21.56 -0.72
C VAL A 10 47.82 -22.85 -0.77
N PRO A 11 47.12 -23.23 0.32
CA PRO A 11 46.27 -24.41 0.33
C PRO A 11 45.20 -24.38 -0.77
N GLU A 12 45.00 -25.50 -1.45
CA GLU A 12 44.05 -25.61 -2.57
C GLU A 12 42.60 -25.29 -2.15
N SER A 13 42.22 -25.66 -0.93
CA SER A 13 40.91 -25.34 -0.34
C SER A 13 40.67 -23.83 -0.23
N LEU A 14 41.71 -23.07 0.12
CA LEU A 14 41.63 -21.60 0.19
C LEU A 14 41.49 -21.00 -1.21
N LEU A 15 42.23 -21.50 -2.20
CA LEU A 15 42.13 -21.05 -3.59
C LEU A 15 40.73 -21.31 -4.18
N LYS A 16 40.14 -22.49 -3.93
CA LYS A 16 38.76 -22.81 -4.35
C LYS A 16 37.74 -21.88 -3.69
N ARG A 17 37.88 -21.62 -2.38
CA ARG A 17 37.01 -20.70 -1.63
C ARG A 17 37.10 -19.26 -2.14
N LEU A 18 38.31 -18.76 -2.44
CA LEU A 18 38.51 -17.42 -2.99
C LEU A 18 37.89 -17.27 -4.38
N LYS A 19 38.08 -18.26 -5.27
CA LYS A 19 37.43 -18.28 -6.60
C LYS A 19 35.90 -18.27 -6.49
N ALA A 20 35.33 -19.08 -5.59
CA ALA A 20 33.90 -19.08 -5.32
C ALA A 20 33.40 -17.73 -4.75
N PHE A 21 34.17 -17.10 -3.87
CA PHE A 21 33.81 -15.79 -3.32
C PHE A 21 33.83 -14.69 -4.39
N VAL A 22 34.83 -14.69 -5.26
CA VAL A 22 34.93 -13.71 -6.37
C VAL A 22 33.78 -13.89 -7.36
N THR A 23 33.43 -15.13 -7.73
CA THR A 23 32.27 -15.39 -8.61
C THR A 23 30.96 -14.96 -7.96
N MET A 24 30.74 -15.27 -6.68
CA MET A 24 29.57 -14.79 -5.94
C MET A 24 29.50 -13.27 -5.83
N LYS A 25 30.64 -12.60 -5.57
CA LYS A 25 30.71 -11.14 -5.48
C LYS A 25 30.43 -10.48 -6.82
N THR A 26 31.01 -10.99 -7.91
CA THR A 26 30.77 -10.46 -9.27
C THR A 26 29.30 -10.65 -9.69
N MET A 27 28.69 -11.80 -9.39
CA MET A 27 27.25 -12.02 -9.62
C MET A 27 26.39 -11.05 -8.82
N ARG A 28 26.68 -10.82 -7.54
CA ARG A 28 25.97 -9.83 -6.71
C ARG A 28 26.07 -8.42 -7.26
N ILE A 29 27.27 -8.00 -7.68
CA ILE A 29 27.48 -6.67 -8.28
C ILE A 29 26.69 -6.53 -9.59
N LYS A 30 26.75 -7.54 -10.47
CA LYS A 30 25.96 -7.57 -11.71
C LYS A 30 24.45 -7.45 -11.43
N LYS A 31 23.93 -8.20 -10.45
CA LYS A 31 22.53 -8.13 -10.02
C LYS A 31 22.16 -6.75 -9.48
N MET A 32 22.98 -6.17 -8.61
CA MET A 32 22.75 -4.81 -8.09
C MET A 32 22.72 -3.76 -9.20
N LEU A 33 23.62 -3.86 -10.19
CA LEU A 33 23.64 -2.93 -11.33
C LEU A 33 22.38 -3.07 -12.20
N ALA A 34 21.92 -4.31 -12.43
CA ALA A 34 20.67 -4.57 -13.14
C ALA A 34 19.46 -4.00 -12.39
N GLU A 35 19.36 -4.25 -11.08
CA GLU A 35 18.30 -3.69 -10.23
C GLU A 35 18.34 -2.16 -10.18
N LYS A 36 19.53 -1.55 -10.16
CA LYS A 36 19.66 -0.09 -10.19
C LYS A 36 19.08 0.49 -11.48
N LYS A 37 19.30 -0.17 -12.62
CA LYS A 37 18.71 0.22 -13.91
C LYS A 37 17.19 0.09 -13.89
N THR A 38 16.65 -1.02 -13.40
CA THR A 38 15.18 -1.22 -13.33
C THR A 38 14.54 -0.22 -12.37
N ARG A 39 15.13 0.04 -11.20
CA ARG A 39 14.67 1.06 -10.23
C ARG A 39 14.63 2.47 -10.85
N LYS A 40 15.58 2.82 -11.71
CA LYS A 40 15.59 4.12 -12.40
C LYS A 40 14.40 4.25 -13.36
N VAL A 41 14.09 3.18 -14.09
CA VAL A 41 12.94 3.13 -15.02
C VAL A 41 11.62 3.17 -14.24
N THR A 42 11.47 2.36 -13.20
CA THR A 42 10.24 2.35 -12.38
C THR A 42 10.01 3.68 -11.69
N ARG A 43 11.06 4.36 -11.21
CA ARG A 43 10.95 5.70 -10.62
C ARG A 43 10.40 6.73 -11.61
N LYS A 44 10.89 6.75 -12.85
CA LYS A 44 10.36 7.62 -13.91
C LYS A 44 8.88 7.32 -14.20
N LEU A 45 8.51 6.04 -14.23
CA LEU A 45 7.14 5.60 -14.45
C LEU A 45 6.20 6.02 -13.29
N ILE A 46 6.61 5.83 -12.04
CA ILE A 46 5.84 6.25 -10.86
C ILE A 46 5.62 7.76 -10.86
N TYR A 47 6.66 8.54 -11.21
CA TYR A 47 6.54 10.00 -11.32
C TYR A 47 5.49 10.41 -12.35
N LYS A 48 5.51 9.81 -13.55
CA LYS A 48 4.51 10.08 -14.59
C LYS A 48 3.10 9.60 -14.22
N ARG A 49 2.97 8.50 -13.47
CA ARG A 49 1.67 8.06 -12.93
C ARG A 49 1.12 9.04 -11.89
N ALA A 50 1.96 9.56 -11.00
CA ALA A 50 1.55 10.54 -10.00
C ALA A 50 1.03 11.83 -10.65
N GLU A 51 1.71 12.32 -11.69
CA GLU A 51 1.27 13.47 -12.50
C GLU A 51 -0.13 13.21 -13.12
N LYS A 52 -0.33 12.02 -13.70
CA LYS A 52 -1.62 11.62 -14.28
C LYS A 52 -2.73 11.57 -13.22
N TYR A 53 -2.49 10.92 -12.07
CA TYR A 53 -3.49 10.82 -11.01
C TYR A 53 -3.85 12.19 -10.43
N HIS A 54 -2.89 13.09 -10.26
CA HIS A 54 -3.18 14.45 -9.81
C HIS A 54 -4.13 15.18 -10.77
N LYS A 55 -3.86 15.09 -12.08
CA LYS A 55 -4.72 15.67 -13.11
C LYS A 55 -6.13 15.06 -13.06
N GLU A 56 -6.21 13.73 -12.98
CA GLU A 56 -7.47 12.99 -12.90
C GLU A 56 -8.33 13.41 -11.69
N TYR A 57 -7.76 13.46 -10.48
CA TYR A 57 -8.48 13.90 -9.27
C TYR A 57 -8.97 15.35 -9.39
N ARG A 58 -8.15 16.25 -9.94
CA ARG A 58 -8.54 17.65 -10.14
C ARG A 58 -9.68 17.79 -11.15
N GLU A 59 -9.64 17.02 -12.23
CA GLU A 59 -10.69 17.01 -13.25
C GLU A 59 -12.00 16.41 -12.73
N MET A 60 -11.93 15.32 -11.96
CA MET A 60 -13.09 14.72 -11.31
C MET A 60 -13.80 15.71 -10.37
N TYR A 61 -13.05 16.35 -9.47
CA TYR A 61 -13.61 17.33 -8.54
C TYR A 61 -14.27 18.51 -9.26
N ARG A 62 -13.58 19.08 -10.28
CA ARG A 62 -14.14 20.17 -11.08
C ARG A 62 -15.37 19.74 -11.89
N ARG A 63 -15.42 18.48 -12.32
CA ARG A 63 -16.56 17.93 -13.07
C ARG A 63 -17.79 17.86 -12.20
N GLU A 64 -17.69 17.36 -10.97
CA GLU A 64 -18.82 17.32 -10.03
C GLU A 64 -19.38 18.72 -9.75
N ILE A 65 -18.51 19.69 -9.48
CA ILE A 65 -18.92 21.10 -9.29
C ILE A 65 -19.65 21.63 -10.54
N ARG A 66 -19.11 21.36 -11.73
CA ARG A 66 -19.72 21.80 -13.00
C ARG A 66 -21.10 21.19 -13.20
N MET A 67 -21.27 19.90 -12.93
CA MET A 67 -22.56 19.22 -13.04
C MET A 67 -23.60 19.83 -12.11
N GLY A 68 -23.23 20.08 -10.84
CA GLY A 68 -24.11 20.76 -9.88
C GLY A 68 -24.52 22.17 -10.31
N ARG A 69 -23.57 22.96 -10.85
CA ARG A 69 -23.87 24.31 -11.38
C ARG A 69 -24.76 24.27 -12.62
N THR A 70 -24.53 23.32 -13.52
CA THR A 70 -25.31 23.19 -14.76
C THR A 70 -26.75 22.79 -14.45
N ALA A 71 -26.95 21.82 -13.55
CA ALA A 71 -28.28 21.43 -13.10
C ALA A 71 -29.01 22.62 -12.47
N ARG A 72 -28.35 23.34 -11.53
CA ARG A 72 -28.92 24.53 -10.88
C ARG A 72 -29.29 25.63 -11.88
N LYS A 73 -28.49 25.85 -12.93
CA LYS A 73 -28.77 26.84 -13.98
C LYS A 73 -30.07 26.53 -14.74
N VAL A 74 -30.36 25.25 -14.95
CA VAL A 74 -31.57 24.77 -15.66
C VAL A 74 -32.77 24.64 -14.71
N GLY A 75 -32.57 24.85 -13.40
CA GLY A 75 -33.60 24.65 -12.37
C GLY A 75 -33.77 23.19 -11.91
N ASN A 76 -32.87 22.29 -12.33
CA ASN A 76 -32.87 20.87 -11.95
C ASN A 76 -31.86 20.58 -10.82
N PHE A 77 -31.96 19.40 -10.22
CA PHE A 77 -31.04 18.92 -9.17
C PHE A 77 -30.06 17.88 -9.71
N TYR A 78 -28.79 17.97 -9.29
CA TYR A 78 -27.78 16.94 -9.55
C TYR A 78 -27.61 16.09 -8.29
N VAL A 79 -27.79 14.77 -8.43
CA VAL A 79 -27.57 13.79 -7.35
C VAL A 79 -26.19 13.14 -7.56
N PRO A 80 -25.22 13.33 -6.66
CA PRO A 80 -23.90 12.71 -6.78
C PRO A 80 -23.99 11.19 -6.55
N ALA A 81 -22.99 10.47 -7.05
CA ALA A 81 -22.92 9.03 -6.85
C ALA A 81 -22.69 8.69 -5.37
N GLU A 82 -23.32 7.60 -4.89
CA GLU A 82 -23.04 7.08 -3.56
C GLU A 82 -21.56 6.68 -3.42
N PRO A 83 -20.96 6.94 -2.24
CA PRO A 83 -19.56 6.62 -2.00
C PRO A 83 -19.32 5.11 -1.98
N LYS A 84 -18.17 4.69 -2.52
CA LYS A 84 -17.81 3.27 -2.66
C LYS A 84 -16.80 2.79 -1.60
N LEU A 85 -16.28 3.68 -0.77
CA LEU A 85 -15.22 3.42 0.19
C LEU A 85 -15.54 4.10 1.51
N ALA A 86 -15.40 3.37 2.61
CA ALA A 86 -15.41 3.92 3.96
C ALA A 86 -14.09 3.64 4.66
N PHE A 87 -13.69 4.54 5.54
CA PHE A 87 -12.69 4.29 6.56
C PHE A 87 -13.39 4.03 7.88
N VAL A 88 -13.03 2.92 8.53
CA VAL A 88 -13.67 2.44 9.75
C VAL A 88 -12.63 2.38 10.85
N ILE A 89 -12.90 3.05 11.97
CA ILE A 89 -12.03 3.11 13.13
C ILE A 89 -12.77 2.51 14.33
N ARG A 90 -12.10 1.67 15.10
CA ARG A 90 -12.66 1.17 16.36
C ARG A 90 -12.48 2.19 17.48
N ILE A 91 -13.59 2.60 18.11
CA ILE A 91 -13.59 3.64 19.15
C ILE A 91 -13.79 3.06 20.56
N ARG A 92 -14.30 1.84 20.70
CA ARG A 92 -14.52 1.18 22.00
C ARG A 92 -13.68 -0.07 22.19
N GLY A 93 -13.33 -0.36 23.45
CA GLY A 93 -12.54 -1.52 23.87
C GLY A 93 -13.27 -2.87 23.72
N ILE A 94 -12.73 -3.92 24.35
CA ILE A 94 -13.24 -5.31 24.25
C ILE A 94 -14.26 -5.68 25.34
N ASN A 95 -14.40 -4.86 26.38
CA ASN A 95 -15.24 -5.15 27.54
C ASN A 95 -16.73 -4.94 27.20
N GLY A 96 -17.59 -5.87 27.63
CA GLY A 96 -19.04 -5.77 27.43
C GLY A 96 -19.49 -5.82 25.96
N VAL A 97 -18.67 -6.38 25.06
CA VAL A 97 -19.03 -6.51 23.64
C VAL A 97 -19.78 -7.82 23.41
N SER A 98 -20.97 -7.73 22.82
CA SER A 98 -21.74 -8.94 22.47
C SER A 98 -20.95 -9.84 21.50
N PRO A 99 -21.09 -11.18 21.58
CA PRO A 99 -20.33 -12.10 20.72
C PRO A 99 -20.51 -11.84 19.22
N LYS A 100 -21.72 -11.43 18.81
CA LYS A 100 -22.04 -11.08 17.41
C LYS A 100 -21.24 -9.86 16.93
N VAL A 101 -21.22 -8.78 17.72
CA VAL A 101 -20.46 -7.57 17.38
C VAL A 101 -18.96 -7.85 17.40
N ARG A 102 -18.48 -8.60 18.40
CA ARG A 102 -17.07 -9.01 18.49
C ARG A 102 -16.62 -9.76 17.23
N LYS A 103 -17.46 -10.65 16.70
CA LYS A 103 -17.13 -11.38 15.46
C LYS A 103 -17.08 -10.46 14.24
N VAL A 104 -18.00 -9.49 14.14
CA VAL A 104 -18.00 -8.49 13.06
C VAL A 104 -16.73 -7.65 13.08
N LEU A 105 -16.30 -7.17 14.25
CA LEU A 105 -15.03 -6.42 14.40
C LEU A 105 -13.82 -7.27 14.00
N GLN A 106 -13.81 -8.56 14.35
CA GLN A 106 -12.75 -9.49 13.95
C GLN A 106 -12.71 -9.70 12.43
N LEU A 107 -13.86 -9.82 11.77
CA LEU A 107 -13.95 -9.95 10.30
C LEU A 107 -13.40 -8.70 9.59
N MET A 108 -13.68 -7.51 10.14
CA MET A 108 -13.11 -6.25 9.67
C MET A 108 -11.65 -6.02 10.11
N ARG A 109 -11.06 -6.95 10.87
CA ARG A 109 -9.69 -6.89 11.43
C ARG A 109 -9.45 -5.78 12.46
N LEU A 110 -10.52 -5.27 13.07
CA LEU A 110 -10.49 -4.24 14.12
C LEU A 110 -10.27 -4.85 15.51
N ARG A 111 -9.05 -5.37 15.76
CA ARG A 111 -8.72 -6.12 16.99
C ARG A 111 -8.47 -5.23 18.21
N GLN A 112 -7.85 -4.07 18.01
CA GLN A 112 -7.50 -3.11 19.06
C GLN A 112 -8.28 -1.80 18.87
N ILE A 113 -8.38 -1.01 19.94
CA ILE A 113 -8.92 0.36 19.88
C ILE A 113 -8.02 1.22 18.97
N PHE A 114 -8.62 2.18 18.27
CA PHE A 114 -7.96 3.06 17.30
C PHE A 114 -7.34 2.37 16.08
N ASN A 115 -7.57 1.06 15.89
CA ASN A 115 -7.27 0.43 14.59
C ASN A 115 -8.23 0.97 13.53
N GLY A 116 -7.69 1.22 12.34
CA GLY A 116 -8.43 1.71 11.18
C GLY A 116 -8.29 0.78 9.97
N VAL A 117 -9.37 0.55 9.25
CA VAL A 117 -9.39 -0.27 8.01
C VAL A 117 -10.26 0.40 6.95
N PHE A 118 -9.77 0.40 5.71
CA PHE A 118 -10.57 0.77 4.54
C PHE A 118 -11.50 -0.39 4.15
N VAL A 119 -12.80 -0.11 4.07
CA VAL A 119 -13.84 -1.08 3.70
C VAL A 119 -14.54 -0.61 2.43
N LYS A 120 -14.61 -1.47 1.43
CA LYS A 120 -15.43 -1.23 0.23
C LYS A 120 -16.90 -1.27 0.62
N LEU A 121 -17.65 -0.21 0.32
CA LEU A 121 -19.07 -0.11 0.61
C LEU A 121 -19.88 -0.95 -0.38
N ASN A 122 -20.64 -1.90 0.16
CA ASN A 122 -21.68 -2.68 -0.49
C ASN A 122 -22.81 -2.94 0.53
N LYS A 123 -23.93 -3.51 0.07
CA LYS A 123 -25.10 -3.75 0.95
C LYS A 123 -24.76 -4.60 2.18
N ALA A 124 -23.91 -5.62 2.02
CA ALA A 124 -23.51 -6.51 3.10
C ALA A 124 -22.59 -5.83 4.11
N SER A 125 -21.60 -5.06 3.64
CA SER A 125 -20.67 -4.33 4.50
C SER A 125 -21.41 -3.25 5.29
N ILE A 126 -22.35 -2.54 4.68
CA ILE A 126 -23.19 -1.54 5.38
C ILE A 126 -23.99 -2.21 6.50
N ASN A 127 -24.59 -3.38 6.25
CA ASN A 127 -25.30 -4.12 7.28
C ASN A 127 -24.38 -4.57 8.43
N MET A 128 -23.13 -4.98 8.12
CA MET A 128 -22.14 -5.28 9.15
C MET A 128 -21.74 -4.04 9.95
N LEU A 129 -21.55 -2.89 9.28
CA LEU A 129 -21.23 -1.63 9.93
C LEU A 129 -22.34 -1.21 10.89
N ARG A 130 -23.62 -1.34 10.49
CA ARG A 130 -24.78 -1.08 11.35
C ARG A 130 -24.80 -1.96 12.60
N ILE A 131 -24.43 -3.24 12.49
CA ILE A 131 -24.34 -4.13 13.67
C ILE A 131 -23.27 -3.65 14.66
N ALA A 132 -22.14 -3.16 14.16
CA ALA A 132 -21.00 -2.73 14.97
C ALA A 132 -21.01 -1.24 15.33
N GLU A 133 -22.01 -0.47 14.87
CA GLU A 133 -22.09 0.99 14.91
C GLU A 133 -21.77 1.61 16.28
N PRO A 134 -22.25 1.07 17.43
CA PRO A 134 -21.93 1.65 18.74
C PRO A 134 -20.45 1.53 19.15
N TYR A 135 -19.63 0.75 18.44
CA TYR A 135 -18.24 0.45 18.77
C TYR A 135 -17.24 0.97 17.72
N ILE A 136 -17.74 1.54 16.62
CA ILE A 136 -16.92 2.06 15.51
C ILE A 136 -17.34 3.48 15.17
N ALA A 137 -16.38 4.27 14.69
CA ALA A 137 -16.66 5.49 13.93
C ALA A 137 -16.26 5.22 12.49
N TRP A 138 -17.13 5.56 11.54
CA TRP A 138 -16.83 5.34 10.13
C TRP A 138 -17.45 6.40 9.24
N GLY A 139 -16.84 6.60 8.08
CA GLY A 139 -17.27 7.58 7.10
C GLY A 139 -16.43 7.49 5.84
N THR A 140 -16.72 8.35 4.88
CA THR A 140 -16.02 8.40 3.60
C THR A 140 -14.82 9.34 3.70
N PRO A 141 -13.58 8.86 3.52
CA PRO A 141 -12.42 9.74 3.47
C PRO A 141 -12.49 10.60 2.20
N THR A 142 -12.06 11.87 2.30
CA THR A 142 -11.98 12.81 1.17
C THR A 142 -10.68 12.69 0.41
#